data_AF-A0A7G8DFT7-F1
#
_entry.id   AF-A0A7G8DFT7-F1
#
_cell.length_a   1.000
_cell.length_b   1.000
_cell.length_c   1.000
_cell.angle_alpha   90.00
_cell.angle_beta   90.00
_cell.angle_gamma   90.00
#
_symmetry.space_group_name_H-M   'P 1'
#
loop_
_entity.id
_entity.type
_entity.pdbx_description
1 polymer ?
#
loop_
_entity_poly.entity_id
_entity_poly.type
_entity_poly.pdbx_seq_one_letter_code
_entity_poly.pdbx_strand_id
1 'polypeptide(L)'
;MTTPRTAANWSLALLLVLGLAQPAAALETVTIRSCYDGDTCRSNTGEKIRLACMDTPELRGKCANPVPAQAARDYLRGLVVGRGVGIRRITKDRYGRTVAELFVDD
;
A
#
# COMPACT_ATOMS: atom_id res chain seq x y z
N MET A 1 -8.95 -16.10 -70.62
CA MET A 1 -9.79 -16.10 -69.39
C MET A 1 -9.20 -17.10 -68.41
N THR A 2 -8.43 -16.65 -67.41
CA THR A 2 -8.21 -17.34 -66.12
C THR A 2 -7.56 -16.33 -65.17
N THR A 3 -8.37 -15.83 -64.24
CA THR A 3 -8.00 -15.01 -63.07
C THR A 3 -7.48 -15.92 -61.92
N PRO A 4 -6.96 -15.33 -60.81
CA PRO A 4 -5.74 -15.79 -60.14
C PRO A 4 -5.99 -16.63 -58.87
N ARG A 5 -4.93 -17.23 -58.33
CA ARG A 5 -4.91 -17.75 -56.95
C ARG A 5 -3.86 -16.99 -56.12
N THR A 6 -4.32 -15.98 -55.40
CA THR A 6 -3.58 -15.33 -54.31
C THR A 6 -3.50 -16.29 -53.11
N ALA A 7 -2.30 -16.73 -52.77
CA ALA A 7 -2.05 -17.43 -51.51
C ALA A 7 -2.02 -16.39 -50.39
N ALA A 8 -3.03 -16.42 -49.52
CA ALA A 8 -3.09 -15.53 -48.39
C ALA A 8 -2.22 -16.11 -47.25
N ASN A 9 -1.11 -15.44 -46.93
CA ASN A 9 -0.24 -15.77 -45.81
C ASN A 9 -0.89 -15.32 -44.48
N TRP A 10 -1.62 -16.22 -43.83
CA TRP A 10 -2.30 -15.95 -42.54
C TRP A 10 -1.43 -16.28 -41.31
N SER A 11 -0.16 -16.64 -41.51
CA SER A 11 0.67 -17.27 -40.47
C SER A 11 1.34 -16.29 -39.48
N LEU A 12 1.24 -14.97 -39.66
CA LEU A 12 1.90 -14.00 -38.78
C LEU A 12 1.02 -13.44 -37.64
N ALA A 13 -0.29 -13.69 -37.66
CA ALA A 13 -1.21 -13.04 -36.71
C ALA A 13 -1.30 -13.72 -35.34
N LEU A 14 -0.89 -14.98 -35.20
CA LEU A 14 -1.13 -15.76 -33.97
C LEU A 14 -0.08 -15.55 -32.88
N LEU A 15 1.10 -14.99 -33.20
CA LEU A 15 2.19 -14.75 -32.25
C LEU A 15 2.08 -13.42 -31.49
N LEU A 16 1.15 -12.54 -31.83
CA LEU A 16 1.04 -11.20 -31.23
C LEU A 16 0.14 -11.14 -29.98
N VAL A 17 -0.67 -12.17 -29.71
CA VAL A 17 -1.72 -12.10 -28.67
C VAL A 17 -1.27 -12.67 -27.31
N LEU A 18 -0.19 -13.45 -27.23
CA LEU A 18 0.25 -14.06 -25.96
C LEU A 18 1.00 -13.12 -24.98
N GLY A 19 1.29 -11.87 -25.38
CA GLY A 19 2.20 -10.99 -24.62
C GLY A 19 1.57 -9.97 -23.67
N LEU A 20 0.23 -9.90 -23.54
CA LEU A 20 -0.44 -8.77 -22.85
C LEU A 20 -0.87 -9.02 -21.40
N ALA A 21 -0.63 -10.21 -20.85
CA ALA A 21 -0.89 -10.47 -19.43
C ALA A 21 0.26 -9.91 -18.57
N GLN A 22 0.20 -8.61 -18.24
CA GLN A 22 1.09 -8.05 -17.22
C GLN A 22 0.65 -8.55 -15.84
N PRO A 23 1.57 -9.11 -15.01
CA PRO A 23 1.24 -9.45 -13.64
C PRO A 23 0.90 -8.16 -12.88
N ALA A 24 -0.23 -8.16 -12.17
CA ALA A 24 -0.55 -7.09 -11.24
C ALA A 24 0.54 -7.04 -10.17
N ALA A 25 1.13 -5.86 -9.96
CA ALA A 25 2.12 -5.67 -8.91
C ALA A 25 1.44 -5.86 -7.56
N ALA A 26 1.78 -6.95 -6.86
CA ALA A 26 1.33 -7.17 -5.49
C ALA A 26 1.98 -6.12 -4.58
N LEU A 27 1.18 -5.57 -3.65
CA LEU A 27 1.73 -4.68 -2.63
C LEU A 27 2.70 -5.45 -1.73
N GLU A 28 3.81 -4.81 -1.36
CA GLU A 28 4.67 -5.34 -0.32
C GLU A 28 3.87 -5.44 0.99
N THR A 29 4.08 -6.51 1.75
CA THR A 29 3.44 -6.72 3.03
C THR A 29 4.38 -6.38 4.18
N VAL A 30 3.88 -5.73 5.22
CA VAL A 30 4.60 -5.44 6.46
C VAL A 30 3.78 -5.85 7.67
N THR A 31 4.41 -6.45 8.67
CA THR A 31 3.73 -6.74 9.95
C THR A 31 3.84 -5.56 10.89
N ILE A 32 2.70 -5.06 11.38
CA ILE A 32 2.68 -3.94 12.33
C ILE A 32 2.84 -4.44 13.77
N ARG A 33 3.85 -3.93 14.46
CA ARG A 33 4.15 -4.24 15.85
C ARG A 33 3.29 -3.43 16.82
N SER A 34 3.17 -2.13 16.56
CA SER A 34 2.56 -1.18 17.47
C SER A 34 2.22 0.12 16.75
N CYS A 35 1.16 0.80 17.18
CA CYS A 35 0.89 2.19 16.82
C CYS A 35 0.99 3.09 18.05
N TYR A 36 1.69 4.22 17.90
CA TYR A 36 1.94 5.18 18.97
C TYR A 36 0.72 6.09 19.17
N ASP A 37 0.19 6.65 18.09
CA ASP A 37 -1.00 7.50 18.01
C ASP A 37 -1.92 7.02 16.84
N GLY A 38 -2.82 7.88 16.36
CA GLY A 38 -3.78 7.56 15.30
C GLY A 38 -3.23 7.60 13.87
N ASP A 39 -1.95 7.90 13.66
CA ASP A 39 -1.35 7.93 12.32
C ASP A 39 0.11 7.44 12.26
N THR A 40 0.72 7.11 13.40
CA THR A 40 2.12 6.69 13.48
C THR A 40 2.23 5.27 14.03
N CYS A 41 2.73 4.37 13.20
CA CYS A 41 2.97 2.96 13.53
C CYS A 41 4.44 2.57 13.41
N ARG A 42 4.76 1.39 13.97
CA ARG A 42 6.06 0.73 13.86
C ARG A 42 5.87 -0.70 13.37
N SER A 43 6.66 -1.10 12.39
CA SER A 43 6.72 -2.48 11.94
C SER A 43 7.51 -3.37 12.93
N ASN A 44 7.41 -4.69 12.74
CA ASN A 44 8.25 -5.67 13.45
C ASN A 44 9.73 -5.53 13.09
N THR A 45 10.05 -5.07 11.88
CA THR A 45 11.43 -4.78 11.42
C THR A 45 11.97 -3.45 11.95
N GLY A 46 11.17 -2.70 12.71
CA GLY A 46 11.58 -1.44 13.33
C GLY A 46 11.37 -0.20 12.46
N GLU A 47 10.79 -0.34 11.27
CA GLU A 47 10.40 0.77 10.41
C GLU A 47 9.38 1.65 11.12
N LYS A 48 9.60 2.97 11.13
CA LYS A 48 8.63 3.96 11.61
C LYS A 48 7.81 4.43 10.43
N ILE A 49 6.49 4.26 10.51
CA ILE A 49 5.56 4.53 9.43
C ILE A 49 4.60 5.62 9.89
N ARG A 50 4.44 6.68 9.09
CA ARG A 50 3.37 7.67 9.24
C ARG A 50 2.37 7.52 8.10
N LEU A 51 1.10 7.46 8.43
CA LEU A 51 0.02 7.36 7.46
C LEU A 51 -0.02 8.61 6.58
N ALA A 52 0.00 8.41 5.27
CA ALA A 52 -0.12 9.49 4.31
C ALA A 52 -1.51 10.13 4.39
N CYS A 53 -1.57 11.45 4.17
CA CYS A 53 -2.81 12.22 4.11
C CYS A 53 -3.66 12.23 5.40
N MET A 54 -3.15 11.67 6.51
CA MET A 54 -3.81 11.67 7.81
C MET A 54 -3.01 12.46 8.85
N ASP A 55 -3.72 13.22 9.67
CA ASP A 55 -3.17 13.88 10.85
C ASP A 55 -4.15 13.70 12.01
N THR A 56 -3.70 13.06 13.08
CA THR A 56 -4.54 12.72 14.23
C THR A 56 -4.14 13.47 15.48
N PRO A 57 -5.06 13.70 16.44
CA PRO A 57 -4.71 14.32 17.70
C PRO A 57 -3.57 13.58 18.40
N GLU A 58 -2.54 14.33 18.78
CA GLU A 58 -1.38 13.79 19.49
C GLU A 58 -1.74 13.39 20.93
N LEU A 59 -1.16 12.29 21.41
CA LEU A 59 -1.36 11.81 22.79
C LEU A 59 -0.70 12.70 23.84
N ARG A 60 0.36 13.42 23.47
CA ARG A 60 1.19 14.22 24.37
C ARG A 60 1.53 15.55 23.71
N GLY A 61 1.60 16.61 24.51
CA GLY A 61 1.94 17.95 24.04
C GLY A 61 0.99 19.01 24.60
N LYS A 62 1.32 20.28 24.34
CA LYS A 62 0.58 21.44 24.87
C LYS A 62 -0.86 21.50 24.39
N CYS A 63 -1.13 21.01 23.18
CA CYS A 63 -2.46 20.98 22.56
C CYS A 63 -3.05 19.56 22.52
N ALA A 64 -2.52 18.62 23.33
CA ALA A 64 -2.99 17.25 23.32
C ALA A 64 -4.44 17.19 23.79
N ASN A 65 -5.26 16.41 23.07
CA ASN A 65 -6.60 16.06 23.48
C ASN A 65 -6.64 14.53 23.67
N PRO A 66 -6.39 14.03 24.90
CA PRO A 66 -6.10 12.63 25.13
C PRO A 66 -7.23 11.68 24.76
N VAL A 67 -8.49 12.09 24.95
CA VAL A 67 -9.66 11.23 24.71
C VAL A 67 -9.80 10.87 23.21
N PRO A 68 -9.90 11.83 22.26
CA PRO A 68 -9.93 11.50 20.84
C PRO A 68 -8.61 10.90 20.33
N ALA A 69 -7.46 11.31 20.88
CA ALA A 69 -6.17 10.72 20.53
C ALA A 69 -6.10 9.22 20.87
N GLN A 70 -6.58 8.82 22.05
CA GLN A 70 -6.66 7.43 22.46
C GLN A 70 -7.64 6.64 21.60
N ALA A 71 -8.84 7.19 21.35
CA ALA A 71 -9.83 6.54 20.50
C ALA A 71 -9.30 6.27 19.08
N ALA A 72 -8.65 7.26 18.45
CA ALA A 72 -8.06 7.11 17.12
C ALA A 72 -6.95 6.05 17.10
N ARG A 73 -6.04 6.07 18.08
CA ARG A 73 -4.99 5.07 18.21
C ARG A 73 -5.56 3.67 18.40
N ASP A 74 -6.51 3.51 19.31
CA ASP A 74 -7.02 2.19 19.69
C ASP A 74 -7.82 1.57 18.54
N TYR A 75 -8.54 2.41 17.77
CA TYR A 75 -9.17 2.00 16.51
C TYR A 75 -8.12 1.50 15.49
N LEU A 76 -7.09 2.32 15.20
CA LEU A 76 -6.03 1.93 14.28
C LEU A 76 -5.33 0.63 14.73
N ARG A 77 -5.06 0.49 16.03
CA ARG A 77 -4.45 -0.73 16.58
C ARG A 77 -5.30 -1.96 16.30
N GLY A 78 -6.61 -1.88 16.50
CA GLY A 78 -7.54 -2.99 16.23
C GLY A 78 -7.52 -3.44 14.76
N LEU A 79 -7.27 -2.50 13.85
CA LEU A 79 -7.19 -2.78 12.41
C LEU A 79 -5.88 -3.44 12.00
N VAL A 80 -4.73 -2.95 12.49
CA VAL A 80 -3.42 -3.31 11.87
C VAL A 80 -2.45 -4.05 12.78
N VAL A 81 -2.52 -3.91 14.11
CA VAL A 81 -1.49 -4.48 15.00
C VAL A 81 -1.55 -6.00 15.01
N GLY A 82 -0.37 -6.63 14.86
CA GLY A 82 -0.22 -8.08 14.80
C GLY A 82 -0.56 -8.69 13.44
N ARG A 83 -1.02 -7.88 12.47
CA ARG A 83 -1.41 -8.34 11.12
C ARG A 83 -0.32 -8.02 10.10
N GLY A 84 -0.22 -8.84 9.06
CA GLY A 84 0.46 -8.47 7.82
C GLY A 84 -0.49 -7.58 7.01
N VAL A 85 -0.06 -6.35 6.72
CA VAL A 85 -0.83 -5.38 5.94
C VAL A 85 -0.04 -5.00 4.69
N GLY A 86 -0.73 -4.76 3.59
CA GLY A 86 -0.12 -4.17 2.40
C GLY A 86 0.40 -2.77 2.73
N ILE A 87 1.55 -2.39 2.18
CA ILE A 87 2.14 -1.07 2.36
C ILE A 87 2.54 -0.46 1.02
N ARG A 88 2.15 0.80 0.81
CA ARG A 88 2.65 1.64 -0.29
C ARG A 88 3.47 2.78 0.26
N ARG A 89 4.80 2.67 0.18
CA ARG A 89 5.73 3.70 0.64
C ARG A 89 5.81 4.84 -0.38
N ILE A 90 5.65 6.07 0.08
CA ILE A 90 5.61 7.27 -0.78
C ILE A 90 6.92 8.05 -0.65
N THR A 91 7.33 8.37 0.57
CA THR A 91 8.54 9.17 0.82
C THR A 91 9.05 8.95 2.24
N LYS A 92 10.11 9.69 2.64
CA LYS A 92 10.51 9.85 4.04
C LYS A 92 10.34 11.29 4.47
N ASP A 93 9.83 11.49 5.68
CA ASP A 93 9.73 12.82 6.27
C ASP A 93 11.05 13.27 6.89
N ARG A 94 11.10 14.53 7.36
CA ARG A 94 12.29 15.12 8.01
C ARG A 94 12.75 14.40 9.29
N TYR A 95 11.92 13.53 9.87
CA TYR A 95 12.22 12.74 11.06
C TYR A 95 12.66 11.30 10.72
N GLY A 96 12.79 10.99 9.42
CA GLY A 96 13.16 9.67 8.93
C GLY A 96 12.04 8.64 9.00
N ARG A 97 10.79 9.05 9.26
CA ARG A 97 9.63 8.15 9.17
C ARG A 97 9.29 7.93 7.71
N THR A 98 8.94 6.70 7.35
CA THR A 98 8.34 6.41 6.05
C THR A 98 6.91 6.96 6.02
N VAL A 99 6.60 7.83 5.07
CA VAL A 99 5.21 8.24 4.80
C VAL A 99 4.62 7.21 3.84
N ALA A 100 3.55 6.54 4.25
CA ALA A 100 2.98 5.41 3.50
C ALA A 100 1.47 5.28 3.70
N GLU A 101 0.84 4.52 2.81
CA GLU A 101 -0.51 4.01 2.98
C GLU A 101 -0.45 2.54 3.42
N LEU A 102 -1.40 2.12 4.26
CA LEU A 102 -1.56 0.74 4.69
C LEU A 102 -2.89 0.19 4.16
N PHE A 103 -2.87 -1.07 3.74
CA PHE A 103 -4.01 -1.78 3.17
C PHE A 103 -4.25 -3.05 4.01
N VAL A 104 -5.46 -3.19 4.53
CA VAL A 104 -5.89 -4.37 5.29
C VAL A 104 -6.77 -5.19 4.36
N ASP A 105 -6.45 -6.47 4.18
CA ASP A 105 -7.32 -7.40 3.48
C ASP A 105 -8.44 -7.85 4.45
N ASP A 106 -9.69 -7.87 3.96
CA ASP A 106 -10.89 -8.29 4.71
C ASP A 106 -10.98 -9.82 4.85
#